data_AF-A0A2V6AJD3-F1
#
_entry.id   AF-A0A2V6AJD3-F1
#
_cell.length_a   1.000
_cell.length_b   1.000
_cell.length_c   1.000
_cell.angle_alpha   90.00
_cell.angle_beta   90.00
_cell.angle_gamma   90.00
#
_symmetry.space_group_name_H-M   'P 1'
#
loop_
_entity.id
_entity.type
_entity.pdbx_description
1 polymer ?
#
loop_
_entity_poly.entity_id
_entity_poly.type
_entity_poly.pdbx_seq_one_letter_code
_entity_poly.pdbx_strand_id
1 'polypeptide(L)'
;MFAVTAACADETLIVSNILGPEGPLYVDGNLYYVGWVSNTLSKWDGKTTTVLNHTPGCGHNGLALTKQKTFLLACTEEHGAILELDMTGNQLRRWDADKNGKPFDGGINDIV
;
A
#
# COMPACT_ATOMS: atom_id res chain seq x y z
N MET A 1 5.31 11.69 46.87
CA MET A 1 4.65 12.07 45.60
C MET A 1 5.41 11.37 44.49
N PHE A 2 4.85 10.31 43.89
CA PHE A 2 5.52 9.59 42.80
C PHE A 2 5.20 10.30 41.48
N ALA A 3 6.21 10.84 40.82
CA ALA A 3 6.08 11.31 39.45
C ALA A 3 6.11 10.11 38.51
N VAL A 4 5.01 9.89 37.78
CA VAL A 4 5.00 8.94 36.67
C VAL A 4 5.65 9.63 35.49
N THR A 5 6.89 9.24 35.16
CA THR A 5 7.50 9.57 33.87
C THR A 5 6.81 8.74 32.80
N ALA A 6 6.01 9.37 31.94
CA ALA A 6 5.55 8.72 30.72
C ALA A 6 6.78 8.38 29.88
N ALA A 7 7.08 7.10 29.70
CA ALA A 7 8.09 6.67 28.73
C ALA A 7 7.52 6.93 27.33
N CYS A 8 8.15 7.83 26.57
CA CYS A 8 7.88 7.93 25.15
C CYS A 8 8.25 6.60 24.49
N ALA A 9 7.38 6.09 23.63
CA ALA A 9 7.73 4.94 22.80
C ALA A 9 8.93 5.32 21.92
N ASP A 10 9.94 4.46 21.87
CA ASP A 10 11.10 4.66 21.00
C ASP A 10 10.67 4.47 19.54
N GLU A 11 11.20 5.28 18.64
CA GLU A 11 10.94 5.15 17.21
C GLU A 11 11.95 4.16 16.61
N THR A 12 11.48 3.24 15.77
CA THR A 12 12.35 2.30 15.07
C THR A 12 12.21 2.47 13.56
N LEU A 13 13.36 2.62 12.90
CA LEU A 13 13.43 2.60 11.44
C LEU A 13 13.36 1.15 10.94
N ILE A 14 12.25 0.78 10.30
CA ILE A 14 12.04 -0.57 9.75
C ILE A 14 12.58 -0.67 8.32
N VAL A 15 12.23 0.29 7.47
CA VAL A 15 12.71 0.42 6.10
C VAL A 15 12.98 1.89 5.79
N SER A 16 14.07 2.18 5.09
CA SER A 16 14.47 3.54 4.70
C SER A 16 14.42 3.74 3.18
N ASN A 17 14.57 5.00 2.74
CA ASN A 17 14.69 5.38 1.33
C ASN A 17 13.46 5.04 0.46
N ILE A 18 12.26 5.09 1.04
CA ILE A 18 11.00 4.91 0.33
C ILE A 18 10.51 6.29 -0.14
N LEU A 19 10.19 6.42 -1.43
CA LEU A 19 9.64 7.66 -1.97
C LEU A 19 8.10 7.66 -1.82
N GLY A 20 7.61 8.45 -0.87
CA GLY A 20 6.19 8.51 -0.51
C GLY A 20 5.68 7.22 0.13
N PRO A 21 6.17 6.82 1.33
CA PRO A 21 5.71 5.61 1.99
C PRO A 21 4.23 5.72 2.36
N GLU A 22 3.42 4.78 1.89
CA GLU A 22 1.98 4.71 2.15
C GLU A 22 1.53 3.26 2.39
N GLY A 23 0.27 3.08 2.78
CA GLY A 23 -0.39 1.78 2.85
C GLY A 23 0.34 0.68 3.62
N PRO A 24 0.84 0.92 4.86
CA PRO A 24 1.48 -0.13 5.63
C PRO A 24 0.47 -1.23 5.99
N LEU A 25 0.86 -2.49 5.76
CA LEU A 25 0.06 -3.68 6.04
C LEU A 25 0.99 -4.76 6.61
N TYR A 26 0.79 -5.14 7.88
CA TYR A 26 1.59 -6.19 8.52
C TYR A 26 0.82 -7.51 8.57
N VAL A 27 1.34 -8.55 7.93
CA VAL A 27 0.67 -9.86 7.79
C VAL A 27 1.70 -10.98 7.90
N ASP A 28 1.41 -11.97 8.74
CA ASP A 28 2.19 -13.21 8.87
C ASP A 28 3.72 -12.97 9.05
N GLY A 29 4.09 -11.94 9.82
CA GLY A 29 5.49 -11.60 10.11
C GLY A 29 6.17 -10.68 9.08
N ASN A 30 5.46 -10.27 8.03
CA ASN A 30 6.01 -9.45 6.95
C ASN A 30 5.31 -8.08 6.92
N LEU A 31 6.10 -7.03 6.68
CA LEU A 31 5.57 -5.70 6.38
C LEU A 31 5.40 -5.56 4.87
N TYR A 32 4.18 -5.34 4.42
CA TYR A 32 3.88 -4.89 3.07
C TYR A 32 3.64 -3.38 3.10
N TYR A 33 4.11 -2.68 2.10
CA TYR A 33 3.96 -1.23 2.01
C TYR A 33 4.08 -0.80 0.56
N VAL A 34 3.58 0.38 0.25
CA VAL A 34 3.74 0.96 -1.07
C VAL A 34 4.64 2.19 -1.04
N GLY A 35 5.19 2.53 -2.18
CA GLY A 35 5.83 3.83 -2.41
C GLY A 35 5.08 4.57 -3.49
N TRP A 36 4.31 5.58 -3.10
CA TRP A 36 3.46 6.40 -3.97
C TRP A 36 4.21 6.96 -5.17
N VAL A 37 5.37 7.58 -4.94
CA VAL A 37 6.17 8.19 -6.01
C VAL A 37 6.88 7.12 -6.86
N SER A 38 7.21 5.98 -6.25
CA SER A 38 7.91 4.88 -6.93
C SER A 38 6.99 3.92 -7.69
N ASN A 39 5.66 4.03 -7.51
CA ASN A 39 4.68 3.12 -8.08
C ASN A 39 4.89 1.64 -7.70
N THR A 40 5.41 1.36 -6.50
CA THR A 40 5.74 0.00 -6.05
C THR A 40 4.90 -0.48 -4.90
N LEU A 41 4.57 -1.78 -4.89
CA LEU A 41 4.21 -2.55 -3.71
C LEU A 41 5.41 -3.43 -3.33
N SER A 42 5.87 -3.31 -2.10
CA SER A 42 7.03 -4.00 -1.57
C SER A 42 6.68 -4.83 -0.34
N LYS A 43 7.49 -5.86 -0.09
CA LYS A 43 7.45 -6.72 1.09
C LYS A 43 8.80 -6.65 1.79
N TRP A 44 8.79 -6.43 3.10
CA TRP A 44 9.93 -6.61 3.99
C TRP A 44 9.69 -7.78 4.94
N ASP A 45 10.61 -8.74 4.95
CA ASP A 45 10.49 -10.02 5.67
C ASP A 45 11.18 -10.06 7.04
N GLY A 46 11.59 -8.90 7.56
CA GLY A 46 12.43 -8.81 8.75
C GLY A 46 13.91 -8.56 8.44
N LYS A 47 14.34 -8.76 7.19
CA LYS A 47 15.74 -8.64 6.77
C LYS A 47 15.90 -7.94 5.44
N THR A 48 15.08 -8.29 4.46
CA THR A 48 15.21 -7.86 3.07
C THR A 48 13.90 -7.34 2.53
N THR A 49 14.01 -6.34 1.65
CA THR A 49 12.89 -5.82 0.87
C THR A 49 12.86 -6.49 -0.49
N THR A 50 11.69 -6.93 -0.92
CA THR A 50 11.40 -7.40 -2.29
C THR A 50 10.28 -6.55 -2.88
N VAL A 51 10.48 -5.99 -4.08
CA VAL A 51 9.39 -5.35 -4.84
C VAL A 51 8.53 -6.47 -5.45
N LEU A 52 7.26 -6.52 -5.06
CA LEU A 52 6.32 -7.54 -5.55
C LEU A 52 5.56 -7.06 -6.79
N ASN A 53 5.24 -5.77 -6.86
CA ASN A 53 4.57 -5.17 -8.01
C ASN A 53 5.12 -3.78 -8.28
N HIS A 54 5.23 -3.45 -9.56
CA HIS A 54 5.49 -2.10 -10.06
C HIS A 54 4.52 -1.84 -11.20
N THR A 55 3.64 -0.86 -11.03
CA THR A 55 2.64 -0.48 -12.05
C THR A 55 2.79 1.02 -12.32
N PRO A 56 3.60 1.41 -13.33
CA PRO A 56 3.76 2.82 -13.69
C PRO A 56 2.41 3.48 -13.97
N GLY A 57 2.25 4.71 -13.52
CA GLY A 57 0.99 5.45 -13.72
C GLY A 57 -0.10 5.11 -12.70
N CYS A 58 0.21 4.34 -11.65
CA CYS A 58 -0.76 3.96 -10.63
C CYS A 58 -0.81 4.99 -9.50
N GLY A 59 0.33 5.48 -9.01
CA GLY A 59 0.41 6.21 -7.75
C GLY A 59 -0.08 5.34 -6.60
N HIS A 60 0.60 4.21 -6.33
CA HIS A 60 0.20 3.27 -5.28
C HIS A 60 0.00 3.98 -3.93
N ASN A 61 -1.15 3.79 -3.29
CA ASN A 61 -1.46 4.47 -2.03
C ASN A 61 -2.03 3.50 -0.98
N GLY A 62 -3.34 3.39 -0.84
CA GLY A 62 -3.97 2.46 0.09
C GLY A 62 -3.72 0.99 -0.27
N LEU A 63 -3.41 0.17 0.74
CA LEU A 63 -3.22 -1.27 0.62
C LEU A 63 -4.04 -2.00 1.69
N ALA A 64 -4.81 -3.01 1.28
CA ALA A 64 -5.62 -3.82 2.18
C ALA A 64 -5.52 -5.31 1.83
N LEU A 65 -5.74 -6.18 2.83
CA LEU A 65 -5.79 -7.63 2.66
C LEU A 65 -7.25 -8.10 2.56
N THR A 66 -7.55 -8.94 1.57
CA THR A 66 -8.85 -9.62 1.48
C THR A 66 -8.89 -10.89 2.35
N LYS A 67 -10.09 -11.42 2.57
CA LYS A 67 -10.26 -12.74 3.25
C LYS A 67 -9.64 -13.90 2.45
N GLN A 68 -9.47 -13.74 1.13
CA GLN A 68 -8.90 -14.74 0.24
C GLN A 68 -7.36 -14.68 0.19
N LYS A 69 -6.73 -13.83 1.01
CA LYS A 69 -5.30 -13.52 0.94
C LYS A 69 -4.92 -13.02 -0.46
N THR A 70 -5.62 -12.00 -0.93
CA THR A 70 -5.21 -11.15 -2.06
C THR A 70 -5.04 -9.71 -1.54
N PHE A 71 -4.28 -8.89 -2.25
CA PHE A 71 -4.17 -7.47 -1.98
C PHE A 71 -5.25 -6.71 -2.73
N LEU A 72 -5.87 -5.73 -2.08
CA LEU A 72 -6.52 -4.61 -2.75
C LEU A 72 -5.60 -3.40 -2.65
N LEU A 73 -5.28 -2.84 -3.80
CA LEU A 73 -4.33 -1.75 -3.95
C LEU A 73 -5.01 -0.59 -4.69
N ALA A 74 -4.94 0.60 -4.10
CA ALA A 74 -5.39 1.84 -4.70
C ALA A 74 -4.33 2.44 -5.64
N CYS A 75 -4.76 2.81 -6.84
CA CYS A 75 -4.05 3.68 -7.76
C CYS A 75 -4.69 5.08 -7.72
N THR A 76 -3.93 6.08 -7.29
CA THR A 76 -4.39 7.47 -7.10
C THR A 76 -3.90 8.48 -8.14
N GLU A 77 -3.23 8.05 -9.21
CA GLU A 77 -3.01 8.95 -10.36
C GLU A 77 -4.35 9.30 -11.07
N GLU A 78 -4.33 10.23 -12.03
CA GLU A 78 -5.52 10.58 -12.82
C GLU A 78 -6.10 9.33 -13.50
N HIS A 79 -7.43 9.21 -13.52
CA HIS A 79 -8.15 7.98 -13.90
C HIS A 79 -7.84 6.82 -12.94
N GLY A 80 -8.08 7.07 -11.65
CA GLY A 80 -7.76 6.16 -10.55
C GLY A 80 -8.25 4.72 -10.78
N ALA A 81 -7.72 3.79 -9.98
CA ALA A 81 -8.10 2.39 -10.09
C ALA A 81 -7.97 1.65 -8.77
N ILE A 82 -8.65 0.51 -8.69
CA ILE A 82 -8.40 -0.50 -7.67
C ILE A 82 -7.84 -1.72 -8.37
N LEU A 83 -6.67 -2.18 -7.94
CA LEU A 83 -6.09 -3.45 -8.35
C LEU A 83 -6.39 -4.50 -7.30
N GLU A 84 -6.73 -5.71 -7.74
CA GLU A 84 -6.55 -6.88 -6.91
C GLU A 84 -5.32 -7.64 -7.38
N LEU A 85 -4.41 -7.93 -6.45
CA LEU A 85 -3.19 -8.69 -6.72
C LEU A 85 -3.16 -9.97 -5.87
N ASP A 86 -2.52 -11.03 -6.36
CA ASP A 86 -2.16 -12.15 -5.49
C ASP A 86 -1.04 -11.74 -4.50
N MET A 87 -0.71 -12.62 -3.54
CA MET A 87 0.33 -12.33 -2.54
C MET A 87 1.75 -12.25 -3.10
N THR A 88 1.95 -12.54 -4.40
CA THR A 88 3.22 -12.39 -5.11
C THR A 88 3.27 -11.10 -5.94
N GLY A 89 2.19 -10.33 -5.99
CA GLY A 89 2.09 -9.05 -6.70
C GLY A 89 1.56 -9.15 -8.12
N ASN A 90 1.12 -10.32 -8.58
CA ASN A 90 0.52 -10.46 -9.91
C ASN A 90 -0.92 -9.94 -9.89
N GLN A 91 -1.28 -9.16 -10.92
CA GLN A 91 -2.62 -8.64 -11.05
C GLN A 91 -3.63 -9.75 -11.38
N LEU A 92 -4.67 -9.85 -10.55
CA LEU A 92 -5.81 -10.74 -10.75
C LEU A 92 -6.98 -10.00 -11.38
N ARG A 93 -7.25 -8.78 -10.91
CA ARG A 93 -8.35 -7.91 -11.38
C ARG A 93 -7.94 -6.45 -11.32
N ARG A 94 -8.62 -5.63 -12.12
CA ARG A 94 -8.54 -4.17 -12.11
C ARG A 94 -9.94 -3.59 -12.28
N TRP A 95 -10.24 -2.57 -11.50
CA TRP A 95 -11.45 -1.76 -11.62
C TRP A 95 -11.03 -0.33 -11.90
N ASP A 96 -11.49 0.22 -13.02
CA ASP A 96 -11.27 1.61 -13.44
C ASP A 96 -12.54 2.48 -13.28
N ALA A 97 -13.64 1.85 -12.86
CA ALA A 97 -14.95 2.47 -12.80
C ALA A 97 -15.83 1.83 -11.71
N ASP A 98 -16.85 2.58 -11.30
CA ASP A 98 -17.89 2.10 -10.40
C ASP A 98 -18.83 1.08 -11.09
N LYS A 99 -19.81 0.56 -10.34
CA LYS A 99 -20.79 -0.41 -10.84
C LYS A 99 -21.69 0.11 -11.97
N ASN A 100 -21.75 1.41 -12.20
CA ASN A 100 -22.54 2.05 -13.26
C ASN A 100 -21.67 2.40 -14.48
N GLY A 101 -20.36 2.14 -14.41
CA GLY A 101 -19.40 2.50 -15.45
C GLY A 101 -18.91 3.94 -15.38
N LYS A 102 -19.18 4.68 -14.29
CA LYS A 102 -18.54 5.99 -14.07
C LYS A 102 -17.06 5.73 -13.78
N PRO A 103 -16.11 6.28 -14.58
CA PRO A 103 -14.69 6.16 -14.29
C PRO A 103 -14.37 6.76 -12.91
N PHE A 104 -13.36 6.21 -12.25
CA PHE A 104 -12.79 6.87 -11.08
C PHE A 104 -12.04 8.12 -11.54
N ASP A 105 -12.24 9.21 -10.83
CA ASP A 105 -11.62 10.51 -11.00
C ASP A 105 -10.11 10.39 -10.67
N GLY A 106 -9.78 9.67 -9.59
CA GLY A 106 -8.41 9.56 -9.07
C GLY A 106 -7.99 10.81 -8.28
N GLY A 107 -6.69 10.88 -7.96
CA GLY A 107 -6.13 11.88 -7.05
C GLY A 107 -5.74 11.31 -5.69
N ILE A 108 -4.72 11.89 -5.07
CA ILE A 108 -4.09 11.34 -3.85
C ILE A 108 -5.07 11.10 -2.68
N ASN A 109 -6.15 11.89 -2.61
CA ASN A 109 -7.16 11.81 -1.55
C ASN A 109 -8.52 11.29 -2.05
N ASP A 110 -8.66 10.99 -3.34
CA ASP A 110 -9.94 10.70 -3.98
C ASP A 110 -9.79 9.52 -4.96
N ILE A 111 -10.46 8.40 -4.70
CA ILE A 111 -10.64 7.30 -5.68
C ILE A 111 -12.13 7.26 -6.11
N VAL A 112 -12.80 8.41 -6.09
CA VAL A 112 -14.24 8.58 -6.39
C VAL A 112 -14.52 8.78 -7.86
#